data_AF-A0A0S7BIB6-F1
#
_entry.id   AF-A0A0S7BIB6-F1
#
_cell.length_a   1.000
_cell.length_b   1.000
_cell.length_c   1.000
_cell.angle_alpha   90.00
_cell.angle_beta   90.00
_cell.angle_gamma   90.00
#
_symmetry.space_group_name_H-M   'P 1'
#
loop_
_entity.id
_entity.type
_entity.pdbx_description
1 polymer ?
#
loop_
_entity_poly.entity_id
_entity_poly.type
_entity_poly.pdbx_seq_one_letter_code
_entity_poly.pdbx_strand_id
1 'polypeptide(L)'
;MSEQQPTYNRFSIAQRIEHLILILSFTTLALTGIPQKFAQAGISEAIIAVLGGITTVRIIHRVAATLFILEAIYHAFVIGYKLIVLRLEPSMIPGIKDVMDALDFFLHNIGLKKEAPRMPRYNFGEKMEYWAMLWGLVLMGLTGFMLWNPIATTQILPGVFIPAAKVAHGWEAVLAVAAIVIWHFYNVHIKHWNWAMIKGRLTRSEMEEEHAGELVKIEQGEVRPTPPPEVIRKRSTIYLPIASVVSLGLMLVLFRFVTFEETAIKTIPPSESNGEIFSPQTPTPLPTAEPTIASTLPAAAPTWDAGIGALFQSKCTSCHGSMGGLSLSSYADALKGGKDGAVILPGDAAGSPLVVLQEKGDHPATFTSGELEIIKTWIDAGALEK
;
A
#
# COMPACT_ATOMS: atom_id res chain seq x y z
N MET A 1 -26.99 -25.62 -39.46
CA MET A 1 -25.56 -26.00 -39.42
C MET A 1 -24.80 -24.71 -39.30
N SER A 2 -24.14 -24.45 -38.17
CA SER A 2 -23.35 -23.22 -37.99
C SER A 2 -22.16 -23.29 -38.96
N GLU A 3 -22.13 -22.44 -39.98
CA GLU A 3 -20.98 -22.31 -40.86
C GLU A 3 -19.76 -21.99 -39.99
N GLN A 4 -18.71 -22.82 -40.08
CA GLN A 4 -17.46 -22.56 -39.37
C GLN A 4 -16.87 -21.26 -39.92
N GLN A 5 -17.04 -20.17 -39.18
CA GLN A 5 -16.46 -18.89 -39.55
C GLN A 5 -14.94 -19.00 -39.66
N PRO A 6 -14.31 -18.35 -40.66
CA PRO A 6 -12.86 -18.35 -40.77
C PRO A 6 -12.23 -17.73 -39.51
N THR A 7 -11.09 -18.29 -39.10
CA THR A 7 -10.33 -17.83 -37.94
C THR A 7 -8.97 -17.28 -38.35
N TYR A 8 -8.55 -16.20 -37.71
CA TYR A 8 -7.33 -15.47 -38.02
C TYR A 8 -6.35 -15.57 -36.86
N ASN A 9 -5.08 -15.79 -37.16
CA ASN A 9 -4.04 -15.86 -36.14
C ASN A 9 -3.70 -14.46 -35.62
N ARG A 10 -3.94 -14.23 -34.33
CA ARG A 10 -3.72 -12.95 -33.66
C ARG A 10 -2.41 -12.94 -32.87
N PHE A 11 -2.14 -13.98 -32.08
CA PHE A 11 -0.98 -14.03 -31.18
C PHE A 11 -0.21 -15.35 -31.28
N SER A 12 1.12 -15.24 -31.29
CA SER A 12 2.00 -16.42 -31.26
C SER A 12 1.95 -17.13 -29.90
N ILE A 13 2.47 -18.37 -29.83
CA ILE A 13 2.60 -19.09 -28.56
C ILE A 13 3.50 -18.29 -27.59
N ALA A 14 4.62 -17.74 -28.07
CA ALA A 14 5.54 -16.96 -27.24
C ALA A 14 4.84 -15.75 -26.60
N GLN A 15 4.06 -14.99 -27.35
CA GLN A 15 3.32 -13.83 -26.82
C GLN A 15 2.29 -14.22 -25.74
N ARG A 16 1.67 -15.39 -25.89
CA ARG A 16 0.73 -15.90 -24.90
C ARG A 16 1.42 -16.35 -23.63
N ILE A 17 2.62 -16.92 -23.74
CA ILE A 17 3.45 -17.27 -22.58
C ILE A 17 3.91 -16.01 -21.84
N GLU A 18 4.43 -15.01 -22.57
CA GLU A 18 4.79 -13.69 -22.01
C GLU A 18 3.63 -13.10 -21.21
N HIS A 19 2.43 -13.07 -21.80
CA HIS A 19 1.24 -12.58 -21.12
C HIS A 19 0.83 -13.42 -19.91
N LEU A 20 0.99 -14.74 -19.95
CA LEU A 20 0.71 -15.59 -18.79
C LEU A 20 1.68 -15.28 -17.63
N ILE A 21 2.97 -15.10 -17.92
CA ILE A 21 3.98 -14.71 -16.93
C ILE A 21 3.63 -13.32 -16.37
N LEU A 22 3.23 -12.39 -17.22
CA LEU A 22 2.77 -11.06 -16.83
C LEU A 22 1.55 -11.14 -15.90
N ILE A 23 0.52 -11.91 -16.24
CA ILE A 23 -0.66 -12.11 -15.38
C ILE A 23 -0.25 -12.66 -14.02
N LEU A 24 0.56 -13.72 -13.99
CA LEU A 24 0.93 -14.39 -12.74
C LEU A 24 1.77 -13.48 -11.84
N SER A 25 2.75 -12.80 -12.41
CA SER A 25 3.60 -11.86 -11.66
C SER A 25 2.82 -10.64 -11.18
N PHE A 26 2.03 -10.00 -12.05
CA PHE A 26 1.19 -8.84 -11.70
C PHE A 26 0.14 -9.19 -10.63
N THR A 27 -0.54 -10.33 -10.79
CA THR A 27 -1.55 -10.79 -9.81
C THR A 27 -0.90 -11.06 -8.46
N THR A 28 0.28 -11.66 -8.45
CA THR A 28 1.03 -11.90 -7.20
C THR A 28 1.44 -10.58 -6.55
N LEU A 29 1.91 -9.60 -7.34
CA LEU A 29 2.22 -8.24 -6.86
C LEU A 29 0.99 -7.54 -6.27
N ALA A 30 -0.17 -7.66 -6.91
CA ALA A 30 -1.42 -7.10 -6.42
C ALA A 30 -1.87 -7.76 -5.11
N LEU A 31 -1.89 -9.10 -5.06
CA LEU A 31 -2.31 -9.88 -3.89
C LEU A 31 -1.38 -9.72 -2.69
N THR A 32 -0.11 -9.35 -2.91
CA THR A 32 0.84 -9.08 -1.82
C THR A 32 0.96 -7.59 -1.49
N GLY A 33 0.76 -6.70 -2.45
CA GLY A 33 0.93 -5.25 -2.28
C GLY A 33 -0.31 -4.56 -1.73
N ILE A 34 -1.51 -4.87 -2.23
CA ILE A 34 -2.76 -4.25 -1.79
C ILE A 34 -3.04 -4.49 -0.30
N PRO A 35 -2.87 -5.73 0.24
CA PRO A 35 -3.02 -5.96 1.67
C PRO A 35 -2.04 -5.16 2.53
N GLN A 36 -0.81 -4.93 2.06
CA GLN A 36 0.17 -4.10 2.77
C GLN A 36 -0.22 -2.63 2.81
N LYS A 37 -0.86 -2.11 1.75
CA LYS A 37 -1.39 -0.73 1.74
C LYS A 37 -2.58 -0.57 2.69
N PHE A 38 -3.51 -1.52 2.66
CA PHE A 38 -4.73 -1.50 3.47
C PHE A 38 -4.64 -2.49 4.63
N ALA A 39 -3.57 -2.41 5.41
CA ALA A 39 -3.23 -3.39 6.45
C ALA A 39 -4.26 -3.50 7.59
N GLN A 40 -5.11 -2.48 7.79
CA GLN A 40 -6.15 -2.47 8.82
C GLN A 40 -7.48 -3.09 8.36
N ALA A 41 -7.61 -3.44 7.08
CA ALA A 41 -8.80 -4.12 6.59
C ALA A 41 -8.73 -5.61 6.97
N GLY A 42 -9.77 -6.16 7.59
CA GLY A 42 -9.77 -7.56 8.03
C GLY A 42 -9.48 -8.58 6.93
N ILE A 43 -9.87 -8.28 5.68
CA ILE A 43 -9.51 -9.13 4.52
C ILE A 43 -8.01 -9.11 4.22
N SER A 44 -7.34 -7.97 4.44
CA SER A 44 -5.90 -7.84 4.26
C SER A 44 -5.14 -8.65 5.31
N GLU A 45 -5.58 -8.59 6.57
CA GLU A 45 -5.04 -9.41 7.65
C GLU A 45 -5.19 -10.91 7.35
N ALA A 46 -6.37 -11.32 6.87
CA ALA A 46 -6.64 -12.71 6.46
C ALA A 46 -5.72 -13.16 5.31
N ILE A 47 -5.57 -12.34 4.26
CA ILE A 47 -4.67 -12.65 3.13
C ILE A 47 -3.22 -12.76 3.62
N ILE A 48 -2.76 -11.82 4.46
CA ILE A 48 -1.41 -11.84 5.01
C ILE A 48 -1.19 -13.09 5.87
N ALA A 49 -2.17 -13.49 6.69
CA ALA A 49 -2.09 -14.70 7.50
C ALA A 49 -2.00 -15.97 6.64
N VAL A 50 -2.85 -16.09 5.61
CA VAL A 50 -2.86 -17.24 4.69
C VAL A 50 -1.54 -17.37 3.94
N LEU A 51 -0.92 -16.24 3.56
CA LEU A 51 0.37 -16.21 2.87
C LEU A 51 1.58 -16.41 3.81
N GLY A 52 1.37 -16.74 5.08
CA GLY A 52 2.44 -17.04 6.03
C GLY A 52 3.03 -15.81 6.72
N GLY A 53 2.26 -14.74 6.86
CA GLY A 53 2.62 -13.52 7.60
C GLY A 53 3.34 -12.45 6.76
N ILE A 54 3.53 -11.28 7.38
CA ILE A 54 4.04 -10.08 6.67
C ILE A 54 5.43 -10.26 6.08
N THR A 55 6.31 -11.02 6.75
CA THR A 55 7.67 -11.29 6.26
C THR A 55 7.62 -12.09 4.95
N THR A 56 6.82 -13.14 4.92
CA THR A 56 6.64 -14.00 3.74
C THR A 56 6.00 -13.22 2.60
N VAL A 57 4.95 -12.44 2.88
CA VAL A 57 4.30 -11.57 1.88
C VAL A 57 5.30 -10.60 1.23
N ARG A 58 6.18 -9.97 2.02
CA ARG A 58 7.22 -9.08 1.48
C ARG A 58 8.23 -9.81 0.59
N ILE A 59 8.61 -11.04 0.96
CA ILE A 59 9.51 -11.87 0.15
C ILE A 59 8.83 -12.22 -1.17
N ILE A 60 7.59 -12.74 -1.13
CA ILE A 60 6.82 -13.09 -2.33
C ILE A 60 6.67 -11.86 -3.25
N HIS A 61 6.37 -10.69 -2.68
CA HIS A 61 6.24 -9.44 -3.44
C HIS A 61 7.52 -9.12 -4.22
N ARG A 62 8.69 -9.20 -3.57
CA ARG A 62 9.98 -8.90 -4.21
C ARG A 62 10.39 -9.94 -5.26
N VAL A 63 10.08 -11.22 -5.02
CA VAL A 63 10.28 -12.28 -6.02
C VAL A 63 9.39 -12.03 -7.25
N ALA A 64 8.11 -11.72 -7.04
CA ALA A 64 7.20 -11.38 -8.12
C ALA A 64 7.63 -10.12 -8.89
N ALA A 65 8.13 -9.09 -8.20
CA ALA A 65 8.68 -7.89 -8.82
C ALA A 65 9.89 -8.21 -9.70
N THR A 66 10.78 -9.09 -9.22
CA THR A 66 11.95 -9.53 -9.97
C THR A 66 11.54 -10.29 -11.24
N LEU A 67 10.56 -11.20 -11.14
CA LEU A 67 10.01 -11.91 -12.31
C LEU A 67 9.35 -10.95 -13.30
N PHE A 68 8.61 -9.94 -12.82
CA PHE A 68 7.99 -8.93 -13.67
C PHE A 68 9.06 -8.10 -14.42
N ILE A 69 10.15 -7.72 -13.76
CA ILE A 69 11.25 -6.99 -14.41
C ILE A 69 11.97 -7.87 -15.43
N LEU A 70 12.21 -9.16 -15.12
CA LEU A 70 12.79 -10.12 -16.07
C LEU A 70 11.93 -10.27 -17.33
N GLU A 71 10.62 -10.40 -17.15
CA GLU A 71 9.65 -10.43 -18.25
C GLU A 71 9.72 -9.14 -19.08
N ALA A 72 9.77 -7.97 -18.45
CA ALA A 72 9.91 -6.70 -19.16
C ALA A 72 11.21 -6.59 -19.96
N ILE A 73 12.34 -7.06 -19.40
CA ILE A 73 13.64 -7.11 -20.09
C ILE A 73 13.53 -8.02 -21.32
N TYR A 74 13.01 -9.23 -21.15
CA TYR A 74 12.80 -10.17 -22.25
C TYR A 74 11.90 -9.58 -23.35
N HIS A 75 10.76 -9.00 -22.94
CA HIS A 75 9.80 -8.36 -23.84
C HIS A 75 10.44 -7.23 -24.67
N ALA A 76 11.29 -6.40 -24.05
CA ALA A 76 12.01 -5.34 -24.75
C ALA A 76 12.90 -5.89 -25.87
N PHE A 77 13.59 -7.02 -25.66
CA PHE A 77 14.37 -7.69 -26.70
C PHE A 77 13.51 -8.37 -27.76
N VAL A 78 12.34 -8.89 -27.40
CA VAL A 78 11.38 -9.40 -28.41
C VAL A 78 10.90 -8.27 -29.31
N ILE A 79 10.61 -7.09 -28.76
CA ILE A 79 10.25 -5.90 -29.52
C ILE A 79 11.42 -5.45 -30.41
N GLY A 80 12.62 -5.35 -29.85
CA GLY A 80 13.82 -4.99 -30.61
C GLY A 80 14.05 -5.93 -31.80
N TYR A 81 13.83 -7.23 -31.61
CA TYR A 81 13.91 -8.23 -32.69
C TYR A 81 12.84 -7.97 -33.77
N LYS A 82 11.59 -7.73 -33.37
CA LYS A 82 10.48 -7.42 -34.29
C LYS A 82 10.74 -6.15 -35.10
N LEU A 83 11.30 -5.10 -34.50
CA LEU A 83 11.55 -3.82 -35.14
C LEU A 83 12.83 -3.80 -36.00
N ILE A 84 13.92 -4.37 -35.51
CA ILE A 84 15.24 -4.26 -36.17
C ILE A 84 15.45 -5.41 -37.16
N VAL A 85 15.17 -6.65 -36.74
CA VAL A 85 15.42 -7.85 -37.56
C VAL A 85 14.28 -8.03 -38.55
N LEU A 86 13.05 -8.13 -38.04
CA LEU A 86 11.87 -8.40 -38.86
C LEU A 86 11.32 -7.16 -39.56
N ARG A 87 11.68 -5.95 -39.10
CA ARG A 87 11.14 -4.67 -39.62
C ARG A 87 9.62 -4.65 -39.69
N LEU A 88 8.98 -5.20 -38.66
CA LEU A 88 7.54 -5.08 -38.49
C LEU A 88 7.17 -3.63 -38.19
N GLU A 89 5.95 -3.26 -38.56
CA GLU A 89 5.44 -1.92 -38.26
C GLU A 89 5.33 -1.71 -36.75
N PRO A 90 5.74 -0.55 -36.23
CA PRO A 90 5.67 -0.23 -34.81
C PRO A 90 4.23 0.09 -34.39
N SER A 91 3.36 -0.90 -34.53
CA SER A 91 1.91 -0.78 -34.38
C SER A 91 1.44 -0.39 -32.97
N MET A 92 2.29 -0.51 -31.95
CA MET A 92 2.01 -0.11 -30.57
C MET A 92 2.39 1.34 -30.25
N ILE A 93 2.98 2.09 -31.19
CA ILE A 93 3.27 3.51 -30.98
C ILE A 93 1.97 4.31 -31.16
N PRO A 94 1.54 5.11 -30.16
CA PRO A 94 0.37 5.97 -30.29
C PRO A 94 0.67 7.10 -31.28
N GLY A 95 -0.30 7.43 -32.11
CA GLY A 95 -0.21 8.50 -33.09
C GLY A 95 -1.48 9.36 -33.12
N ILE A 96 -1.46 10.37 -33.99
CA ILE A 96 -2.61 11.29 -34.17
C ILE A 96 -3.88 10.53 -34.56
N LYS A 97 -3.73 9.47 -35.36
CA LYS A 97 -4.84 8.59 -35.74
C LYS A 97 -5.53 7.94 -34.55
N ASP A 98 -4.82 7.60 -33.47
CA ASP A 98 -5.44 7.00 -32.28
C ASP A 98 -6.38 7.98 -31.57
N VAL A 99 -6.03 9.27 -31.56
CA VAL A 99 -6.91 10.33 -31.03
C VAL A 99 -8.14 10.49 -31.90
N MET A 100 -7.96 10.48 -33.23
CA MET A 100 -9.09 10.55 -34.17
C MET A 100 -10.01 9.32 -34.04
N ASP A 101 -9.43 8.13 -33.93
CA ASP A 101 -10.15 6.87 -33.77
C ASP A 101 -10.91 6.85 -32.43
N ALA A 102 -10.35 7.41 -31.36
CA ALA A 102 -11.02 7.59 -30.07
C ALA A 102 -12.20 8.57 -30.14
N LEU A 103 -12.03 9.69 -30.84
CA LEU A 103 -13.11 10.65 -31.09
C LEU A 103 -14.22 10.04 -31.93
N ASP A 104 -13.88 9.33 -33.00
CA ASP A 104 -14.83 8.63 -33.85
C ASP A 104 -15.59 7.55 -33.09
N PHE A 105 -14.90 6.78 -32.24
CA PHE A 105 -15.51 5.79 -31.36
C PHE A 105 -16.50 6.43 -30.40
N PHE A 106 -16.13 7.56 -29.79
CA PHE A 106 -17.01 8.32 -28.92
C PHE A 106 -18.26 8.83 -29.67
N LEU A 107 -18.06 9.50 -30.82
CA LEU A 107 -19.14 10.01 -31.66
C LEU A 107 -20.08 8.91 -32.15
N HIS A 108 -19.54 7.72 -32.44
CA HIS A 108 -20.34 6.55 -32.77
C HIS A 108 -21.21 6.09 -31.60
N ASN A 109 -20.62 5.96 -30.40
CA ASN A 109 -21.35 5.50 -29.21
C ASN A 109 -22.46 6.46 -28.76
N ILE A 110 -22.33 7.76 -29.04
CA ILE A 110 -23.40 8.74 -28.78
C ILE A 110 -24.37 8.91 -29.97
N GLY A 111 -24.21 8.12 -31.03
CA GLY A 111 -25.12 8.08 -32.18
C GLY A 111 -24.92 9.20 -33.22
N LEU A 112 -23.90 10.05 -33.09
CA LEU A 112 -23.60 11.10 -34.07
C LEU A 112 -22.92 10.56 -35.33
N LYS A 113 -22.19 9.43 -35.23
CA LYS A 113 -21.59 8.74 -36.36
C LYS A 113 -22.25 7.37 -36.55
N LYS A 114 -22.73 7.08 -37.77
CA LYS A 114 -23.46 5.83 -38.07
C LYS A 114 -22.57 4.60 -38.13
N GLU A 115 -21.33 4.77 -38.58
CA GLU A 115 -20.37 3.68 -38.76
C GLU A 115 -19.33 3.68 -37.65
N ALA A 116 -19.03 2.49 -37.13
CA ALA A 116 -17.94 2.29 -36.19
C ALA A 116 -16.58 2.57 -36.87
N PRO A 117 -15.61 3.16 -36.15
CA PRO A 117 -14.27 3.39 -36.68
C PRO A 117 -13.57 2.08 -37.03
N ARG A 118 -12.91 2.04 -38.18
CA ARG A 118 -12.12 0.88 -38.63
C ARG A 118 -10.77 0.86 -37.94
N MET A 119 -10.72 0.17 -36.80
CA MET A 119 -9.54 0.07 -35.94
C MET A 119 -8.42 -0.77 -36.58
N PRO A 120 -7.14 -0.41 -36.36
CA PRO A 120 -6.01 -1.18 -36.86
C PRO A 120 -5.74 -2.42 -35.99
N ARG A 121 -4.61 -3.10 -36.23
CA ARG A 121 -4.18 -4.30 -35.48
C ARG A 121 -4.22 -4.14 -33.97
N TYR A 122 -3.92 -2.95 -33.46
CA TYR A 122 -4.13 -2.63 -32.05
C TYR A 122 -4.94 -1.34 -31.99
N ASN A 123 -6.10 -1.38 -31.36
CA ASN A 123 -6.96 -0.21 -31.22
C ASN A 123 -6.36 0.78 -30.20
N PHE A 124 -6.91 2.01 -30.15
CA PHE A 124 -6.38 3.05 -29.27
C PHE A 124 -6.44 2.64 -27.78
N GLY A 125 -7.46 1.87 -27.37
CA GLY A 125 -7.64 1.40 -26.00
C GLY A 125 -6.55 0.41 -25.59
N GLU A 126 -6.29 -0.60 -26.42
CA GLU A 126 -5.21 -1.58 -26.22
C GLU A 126 -3.83 -0.89 -26.15
N LYS A 127 -3.61 0.14 -26.98
CA LYS A 127 -2.38 0.94 -26.90
C LYS A 127 -2.30 1.72 -25.58
N MET A 128 -3.39 2.38 -25.17
CA MET A 128 -3.40 3.10 -23.89
C MET A 128 -3.10 2.18 -22.71
N GLU A 129 -3.69 0.98 -22.68
CA GLU A 129 -3.39 -0.02 -21.63
C GLU A 129 -1.92 -0.43 -21.64
N TYR A 130 -1.35 -0.70 -22.81
CA TYR A 130 0.05 -1.06 -22.95
C TYR A 130 0.98 0.06 -22.44
N TRP A 131 0.69 1.31 -22.78
CA TRP A 131 1.50 2.45 -22.36
C TRP A 131 1.30 2.82 -20.89
N ALA A 132 0.08 2.66 -20.36
CA ALA A 132 -0.18 2.78 -18.93
C ALA A 132 0.61 1.74 -18.14
N MET A 133 0.70 0.50 -18.64
CA MET A 133 1.53 -0.55 -18.04
C MET A 133 3.02 -0.22 -18.12
N LEU A 134 3.51 0.33 -19.24
CA LEU A 134 4.90 0.76 -19.37
C LEU A 134 5.24 1.90 -18.40
N TRP A 135 4.35 2.88 -18.25
CA TRP A 135 4.46 3.95 -17.25
C TRP A 135 4.49 3.37 -15.83
N GLY A 136 3.53 2.49 -15.52
CA GLY A 136 3.44 1.79 -14.25
C GLY A 136 4.72 1.02 -13.93
N LEU A 137 5.30 0.31 -14.89
CA LEU A 137 6.58 -0.39 -14.72
C LEU A 137 7.71 0.56 -14.29
N VAL A 138 7.84 1.71 -14.95
CA VAL A 138 8.89 2.70 -14.61
C VAL A 138 8.65 3.29 -13.22
N LEU A 139 7.44 3.77 -12.95
CA LEU A 139 7.10 4.41 -11.67
C LEU A 139 7.21 3.41 -10.52
N MET A 140 6.62 2.21 -10.65
CA MET A 140 6.64 1.16 -9.63
C MET A 140 8.04 0.60 -9.44
N GLY A 141 8.84 0.45 -10.50
CA GLY A 141 10.23 0.03 -10.41
C GLY A 141 11.10 1.02 -9.63
N LEU A 142 10.98 2.32 -9.94
CA LEU A 142 11.73 3.38 -9.25
C LEU A 142 11.30 3.53 -7.79
N THR A 143 10.00 3.67 -7.54
CA THR A 143 9.48 3.84 -6.17
C THR A 143 9.66 2.56 -5.35
N GLY A 144 9.53 1.38 -5.96
CA GLY A 144 9.80 0.10 -5.32
C GLY A 144 11.26 -0.04 -4.90
N PHE A 145 12.20 0.41 -5.74
CA PHE A 145 13.62 0.49 -5.37
C PHE A 145 13.84 1.39 -4.17
N MET A 146 13.24 2.60 -4.16
CA MET A 146 13.38 3.55 -3.06
C MET A 146 12.90 2.95 -1.73
N LEU A 147 11.81 2.18 -1.77
CA LEU A 147 11.24 1.51 -0.60
C LEU A 147 12.02 0.26 -0.18
N TRP A 148 12.66 -0.43 -1.12
CA TRP A 148 13.55 -1.55 -0.83
C TRP A 148 14.87 -1.06 -0.23
N ASN A 149 15.42 0.04 -0.75
CA ASN A 149 16.73 0.59 -0.39
C ASN A 149 16.64 2.06 0.09
N PRO A 150 16.01 2.29 1.27
CA PRO A 150 15.77 3.65 1.75
C PRO A 150 17.07 4.40 2.09
N ILE A 151 18.09 3.75 2.68
CA ILE A 151 19.34 4.44 3.04
C ILE A 151 20.04 4.93 1.78
N ALA A 152 20.27 4.04 0.82
CA ALA A 152 20.93 4.38 -0.44
C ALA A 152 20.17 5.49 -1.19
N THR A 153 18.85 5.47 -1.13
CA THR A 153 18.03 6.56 -1.66
C THR A 153 18.31 7.88 -0.94
N THR A 154 18.35 7.87 0.39
CA THR A 154 18.59 9.09 1.19
C THR A 154 20.01 9.64 1.12
N GLN A 155 20.98 8.86 0.65
CA GLN A 155 22.33 9.35 0.35
C GLN A 155 22.35 10.28 -0.88
N ILE A 156 21.39 10.10 -1.80
CA ILE A 156 21.32 10.82 -3.09
C ILE A 156 20.18 11.86 -3.08
N LEU A 157 19.03 11.51 -2.48
CA LEU A 157 17.82 12.31 -2.45
C LEU A 157 17.45 12.70 -1.01
N PRO A 158 16.79 13.85 -0.79
CA PRO A 158 16.28 14.22 0.52
C PRO A 158 15.31 13.17 1.12
N GLY A 159 15.30 13.03 2.44
CA GLY A 159 14.48 12.03 3.16
C GLY A 159 12.98 12.05 2.85
N VAL A 160 12.43 13.19 2.40
CA VAL A 160 11.01 13.33 1.97
C VAL A 160 10.64 12.43 0.79
N PHE A 161 11.62 11.98 -0.01
CA PHE A 161 11.36 11.09 -1.14
C PHE A 161 10.92 9.69 -0.71
N ILE A 162 11.26 9.23 0.50
CA ILE A 162 10.81 7.92 0.99
C ILE A 162 9.30 7.87 1.25
N PRO A 163 8.69 8.77 2.05
CA PRO A 163 7.24 8.80 2.20
C PRO A 163 6.53 9.16 0.89
N ALA A 164 7.12 10.02 0.04
CA ALA A 164 6.56 10.30 -1.28
C ALA A 164 6.52 9.04 -2.16
N ALA A 165 7.60 8.25 -2.19
CA ALA A 165 7.64 6.97 -2.88
C ALA A 165 6.61 5.99 -2.32
N LYS A 166 6.43 5.94 -0.98
CA LYS A 166 5.40 5.09 -0.36
C LYS A 166 4.00 5.44 -0.82
N VAL A 167 3.67 6.73 -0.89
CA VAL A 167 2.38 7.23 -1.37
C VAL A 167 2.21 6.92 -2.86
N ALA A 168 3.20 7.26 -3.68
CA ALA A 168 3.18 7.05 -5.12
C ALA A 168 3.08 5.57 -5.48
N HIS A 169 3.95 4.71 -4.93
CA HIS A 169 3.94 3.26 -5.15
C HIS A 169 2.60 2.65 -4.73
N GLY A 170 2.11 3.02 -3.54
CA GLY A 170 0.87 2.48 -3.02
C GLY A 170 -0.36 2.90 -3.85
N TRP A 171 -0.46 4.17 -4.27
CA TRP A 171 -1.62 4.63 -5.06
C TRP A 171 -1.54 4.23 -6.52
N GLU A 172 -0.35 4.19 -7.11
CA GLU A 172 -0.18 3.63 -8.46
C GLU A 172 -0.55 2.16 -8.48
N ALA A 173 -0.19 1.38 -7.45
CA ALA A 173 -0.64 -0.02 -7.35
C ALA A 173 -2.17 -0.15 -7.37
N VAL A 174 -2.88 0.74 -6.66
CA VAL A 174 -4.36 0.76 -6.67
C VAL A 174 -4.88 1.14 -8.05
N LEU A 175 -4.32 2.17 -8.69
CA LEU A 175 -4.70 2.58 -10.03
C LEU A 175 -4.46 1.46 -11.06
N ALA A 176 -3.31 0.81 -11.01
CA ALA A 176 -2.97 -0.30 -11.91
C ALA A 176 -3.93 -1.49 -11.72
N VAL A 177 -4.19 -1.90 -10.47
CA VAL A 177 -5.15 -2.99 -10.19
C VAL A 177 -6.56 -2.61 -10.64
N ALA A 178 -7.00 -1.38 -10.35
CA ALA A 178 -8.31 -0.89 -10.78
C ALA A 178 -8.42 -0.84 -12.31
N ALA A 179 -7.39 -0.37 -13.02
CA ALA A 179 -7.37 -0.37 -14.48
C ALA A 179 -7.46 -1.79 -15.04
N ILE A 180 -6.74 -2.76 -14.48
CA ILE A 180 -6.82 -4.15 -14.95
C ILE A 180 -8.20 -4.76 -14.66
N VAL A 181 -8.76 -4.56 -13.48
CA VAL A 181 -10.04 -5.18 -13.10
C VAL A 181 -11.24 -4.51 -13.77
N ILE A 182 -11.28 -3.18 -13.78
CA ILE A 182 -12.44 -2.41 -14.27
C ILE A 182 -12.37 -2.25 -15.77
N TRP A 183 -11.21 -1.92 -16.34
CA TRP A 183 -11.09 -1.58 -17.74
C TRP A 183 -10.67 -2.77 -18.60
N HIS A 184 -9.53 -3.40 -18.30
CA HIS A 184 -9.03 -4.52 -19.11
C HIS A 184 -9.97 -5.73 -19.04
N PHE A 185 -10.31 -6.18 -17.83
CA PHE A 185 -11.20 -7.33 -17.62
C PHE A 185 -12.60 -7.10 -18.22
N TYR A 186 -13.13 -5.89 -18.10
CA TYR A 186 -14.41 -5.56 -18.72
C TYR A 186 -14.34 -5.70 -20.24
N ASN A 187 -13.36 -5.07 -20.91
CA ASN A 187 -13.28 -5.11 -22.37
C ASN A 187 -13.01 -6.52 -22.90
N VAL A 188 -12.13 -7.28 -22.24
CA VAL A 188 -11.61 -8.57 -22.74
C VAL A 188 -12.43 -9.79 -22.28
N HIS A 189 -13.12 -9.70 -21.14
CA HIS A 189 -13.87 -10.84 -20.57
C HIS A 189 -15.37 -10.59 -20.37
N ILE A 190 -15.85 -9.34 -20.34
CA ILE A 190 -17.27 -9.05 -20.07
C ILE A 190 -17.98 -8.53 -21.33
N LYS A 191 -17.49 -7.40 -21.88
CA LYS A 191 -18.04 -6.76 -23.07
C LYS A 191 -17.89 -7.66 -24.30
N HIS A 192 -16.68 -8.18 -24.49
CA HIS A 192 -16.37 -9.22 -25.46
C HIS A 192 -15.73 -10.37 -24.71
N TRP A 193 -16.04 -11.61 -25.09
CA TRP A 193 -15.34 -12.77 -24.54
C TRP A 193 -14.21 -13.16 -25.48
N ASN A 194 -13.05 -12.52 -25.32
CA ASN A 194 -11.95 -12.62 -26.26
C ASN A 194 -11.01 -13.81 -25.92
N TRP A 195 -10.99 -14.83 -26.78
CA TRP A 195 -10.15 -16.03 -26.60
C TRP A 195 -8.72 -15.89 -27.18
N ALA A 196 -8.35 -14.74 -27.74
CA ALA A 196 -7.11 -14.59 -28.49
C ALA A 196 -5.86 -14.86 -27.64
N MET A 197 -5.84 -14.47 -26.37
CA MET A 197 -4.69 -14.71 -25.49
C MET A 197 -4.55 -16.16 -25.02
N ILE A 198 -5.60 -16.97 -25.14
CA ILE A 198 -5.56 -18.39 -24.79
C ILE A 198 -5.34 -19.23 -26.05
N LYS A 199 -6.19 -19.06 -27.08
CA LYS A 199 -6.18 -19.86 -28.31
C LYS A 199 -5.24 -19.31 -29.39
N GLY A 200 -4.88 -18.04 -29.32
CA GLY A 200 -4.04 -17.35 -30.33
C GLY A 200 -4.82 -16.83 -31.54
N ARG A 201 -6.14 -17.05 -31.61
CA ARG A 201 -6.96 -16.77 -32.81
C ARG A 201 -8.23 -16.01 -32.48
N LEU A 202 -8.73 -15.27 -33.47
CA LEU A 202 -10.04 -14.60 -33.48
C LEU A 202 -10.87 -15.08 -34.66
N THR A 203 -12.19 -15.08 -34.52
CA THR A 203 -13.14 -15.30 -35.62
C THR A 203 -13.24 -14.06 -36.52
N ARG A 204 -13.78 -14.23 -37.73
CA ARG A 204 -14.01 -13.12 -38.66
C ARG A 204 -14.87 -12.02 -38.07
N SER A 205 -15.97 -12.38 -37.41
CA SER A 205 -16.88 -11.41 -36.79
C SER A 205 -16.19 -10.59 -35.69
N GLU A 206 -15.38 -11.22 -34.84
CA GLU A 206 -14.61 -10.52 -33.80
C GLU A 206 -13.57 -9.57 -34.42
N MET A 207 -12.89 -10.00 -35.49
CA MET A 207 -11.96 -9.16 -36.24
C MET A 207 -12.67 -7.96 -36.91
N GLU A 208 -13.88 -8.15 -37.42
CA GLU A 208 -14.67 -7.10 -38.05
C GLU A 208 -15.15 -6.05 -37.03
N GLU A 209 -15.49 -6.47 -35.82
CA GLU A 209 -15.94 -5.59 -34.74
C GLU A 209 -14.77 -4.81 -34.10
N GLU A 210 -13.69 -5.49 -33.72
CA GLU A 210 -12.62 -4.86 -32.92
C GLU A 210 -11.42 -4.37 -33.76
N HIS A 211 -11.22 -4.95 -34.96
CA HIS A 211 -9.99 -4.78 -35.76
C HIS A 211 -10.25 -4.71 -37.28
N ALA A 212 -11.36 -4.07 -37.70
CA ALA A 212 -11.78 -4.06 -39.11
C ALA A 212 -10.68 -3.61 -40.09
N GLY A 213 -9.83 -2.66 -39.69
CA GLY A 213 -8.72 -2.18 -40.50
C GLY A 213 -7.61 -3.22 -40.70
N GLU A 214 -7.39 -4.11 -39.73
CA GLU A 214 -6.49 -5.26 -39.91
C GLU A 214 -7.14 -6.34 -40.79
N LEU A 215 -8.44 -6.63 -40.57
CA LEU A 215 -9.17 -7.63 -41.35
C LEU A 215 -9.14 -7.30 -42.85
N VAL A 216 -9.43 -6.05 -43.23
CA VAL A 216 -9.41 -5.59 -44.62
C VAL A 216 -8.04 -5.82 -45.25
N LYS A 217 -6.94 -5.48 -44.55
CA LYS A 217 -5.58 -5.73 -45.05
C LYS A 217 -5.28 -7.21 -45.26
N ILE A 218 -5.76 -8.07 -44.36
CA ILE A 218 -5.56 -9.51 -44.48
C ILE A 218 -6.34 -10.06 -45.68
N GLU A 219 -7.61 -9.69 -45.82
CA GLU A 219 -8.47 -10.14 -46.93
C GLU A 219 -7.99 -9.62 -48.29
N GLN A 220 -7.38 -8.43 -48.33
CA GLN A 220 -6.76 -7.87 -49.53
C GLN A 220 -5.36 -8.44 -49.84
N GLY A 221 -4.81 -9.28 -48.96
CA GLY A 221 -3.46 -9.81 -49.12
C GLY A 221 -2.34 -8.78 -48.88
N GLU A 222 -2.65 -7.63 -48.28
CA GLU A 222 -1.70 -6.56 -47.95
C GLU A 222 -0.90 -6.84 -46.66
N VAL A 223 -0.86 -8.09 -46.22
CA VAL A 223 -0.03 -8.48 -45.08
C VAL A 223 1.43 -8.36 -45.49
N ARG A 224 2.13 -7.40 -44.88
CA ARG A 224 3.54 -7.14 -45.19
C ARG A 224 4.36 -8.44 -45.05
N PRO A 225 5.04 -8.90 -46.12
CA PRO A 225 5.77 -10.16 -46.08
C PRO A 225 6.94 -10.04 -45.11
N THR A 226 7.24 -11.15 -44.43
CA THR A 226 8.46 -11.24 -43.62
C THR A 226 9.68 -11.08 -44.52
N PRO A 227 10.77 -10.44 -44.05
CA PRO A 227 12.00 -10.35 -44.83
C PRO A 227 12.50 -11.76 -45.22
N PRO A 228 13.20 -11.91 -46.37
CA PRO A 228 13.76 -13.19 -46.76
C PRO A 228 14.64 -13.80 -45.65
N PRO A 229 14.68 -15.14 -45.51
CA PRO A 229 15.43 -15.81 -44.44
C PRO A 229 16.90 -15.40 -44.35
N GLU A 230 17.54 -15.11 -45.48
CA GLU A 230 18.93 -14.62 -45.55
C GLU A 230 19.10 -13.24 -44.89
N VAL A 231 18.13 -12.35 -45.10
CA VAL A 231 18.12 -11.00 -44.50
C VAL A 231 17.89 -11.10 -43.00
N ILE A 232 16.97 -11.97 -42.57
CA ILE A 232 16.75 -12.26 -41.15
C ILE A 232 18.04 -12.78 -40.53
N ARG A 233 18.68 -13.79 -41.13
CA ARG A 233 19.95 -14.36 -40.63
C ARG A 233 21.03 -13.29 -40.48
N LYS A 234 21.26 -12.46 -41.51
CA LYS A 234 22.25 -11.38 -41.49
C LYS A 234 21.99 -10.34 -40.40
N ARG A 235 20.73 -9.96 -40.17
CA ARG A 235 20.37 -9.01 -39.11
C ARG A 235 20.46 -9.66 -37.74
N SER A 236 20.03 -10.91 -37.60
CA SER A 236 20.13 -11.68 -36.35
C SER A 236 21.57 -11.92 -35.92
N THR A 237 22.52 -12.12 -36.85
CA THR A 237 23.95 -12.25 -36.50
C THR A 237 24.55 -10.99 -35.88
N ILE A 238 23.93 -9.81 -36.09
CA ILE A 238 24.33 -8.55 -35.47
C ILE A 238 23.51 -8.31 -34.20
N TYR A 239 22.20 -8.49 -34.30
CA TYR A 239 21.26 -8.22 -33.22
C TYR A 239 21.49 -9.14 -32.01
N LEU A 240 21.65 -10.44 -32.22
CA LEU A 240 21.74 -11.40 -31.11
C LEU A 240 22.98 -11.18 -30.23
N PRO A 241 24.21 -10.98 -30.75
CA PRO A 241 25.35 -10.69 -29.88
C PRO A 241 25.17 -9.40 -29.08
N ILE A 242 24.67 -8.33 -29.70
CA ILE A 242 24.40 -7.06 -29.02
C ILE A 242 23.34 -7.26 -27.94
N ALA A 243 22.22 -7.90 -28.28
CA ALA A 243 21.15 -8.21 -27.35
C ALA A 243 21.65 -9.06 -26.18
N SER A 244 22.49 -10.07 -26.43
CA SER A 244 23.10 -10.90 -25.39
C SER A 244 23.99 -10.09 -24.45
N VAL A 245 24.86 -9.22 -24.96
CA VAL A 245 25.73 -8.36 -24.13
C VAL A 245 24.90 -7.39 -23.29
N VAL A 246 23.92 -6.70 -23.91
CA VAL A 246 23.04 -5.77 -23.20
C VAL A 246 22.19 -6.53 -22.16
N SER A 247 21.67 -7.71 -22.51
CA SER A 247 20.90 -8.55 -21.59
C SER A 247 21.74 -8.97 -20.40
N LEU A 248 22.99 -9.38 -20.60
CA LEU A 248 23.90 -9.71 -19.50
C LEU A 248 24.17 -8.49 -18.60
N GLY A 249 24.32 -7.31 -19.20
CA GLY A 249 24.44 -6.04 -18.46
C GLY A 249 23.19 -5.73 -17.61
N LEU A 250 22.00 -5.83 -18.20
CA LEU A 250 20.73 -5.60 -17.49
C LEU A 250 20.48 -6.65 -16.41
N MET A 251 20.85 -7.91 -16.65
CA MET A 251 20.78 -8.98 -15.65
C MET A 251 21.75 -8.74 -14.50
N LEU A 252 22.96 -8.23 -14.77
CA LEU A 252 23.90 -7.83 -13.72
C LEU A 252 23.35 -6.65 -12.91
N VAL A 253 22.76 -5.64 -13.57
CA VAL A 253 22.11 -4.51 -12.90
C VAL A 253 20.95 -5.00 -12.03
N LEU A 254 20.10 -5.88 -12.55
CA LEU A 254 18.99 -6.46 -11.78
C LEU A 254 19.49 -7.32 -10.62
N PHE A 255 20.52 -8.14 -10.84
CA PHE A 255 21.15 -8.92 -9.78
C PHE A 255 21.67 -8.00 -8.68
N ARG A 256 22.38 -6.93 -9.04
CA ARG A 256 22.84 -5.92 -8.08
C ARG A 256 21.67 -5.23 -7.40
N PHE A 257 20.63 -4.84 -8.12
CA PHE A 257 19.42 -4.23 -7.58
C PHE A 257 18.75 -5.11 -6.52
N VAL A 258 18.62 -6.41 -6.77
CA VAL A 258 17.93 -7.37 -5.89
C VAL A 258 18.79 -7.79 -4.70
N THR A 259 20.11 -7.87 -4.87
CA THR A 259 21.06 -8.28 -3.81
C THR A 259 21.62 -7.13 -2.99
N PHE A 260 21.50 -5.91 -3.50
CA PHE A 260 21.86 -4.69 -2.78
C PHE A 260 20.77 -4.41 -1.74
N GLU A 261 21.14 -4.48 -0.47
CA GLU A 261 20.26 -4.17 0.65
C GLU A 261 20.98 -3.25 1.63
N GLU A 262 20.72 -1.95 1.52
CA GLU A 262 21.06 -0.95 2.54
C GLU A 262 19.77 -0.49 3.23
N THR A 263 19.30 -1.29 4.19
CA THR A 263 18.14 -0.99 5.01
C THR A 263 18.56 -0.56 6.42
N ALA A 264 17.85 0.41 7.00
CA ALA A 264 18.21 0.98 8.30
C ALA A 264 17.96 0.05 9.49
N ILE A 265 17.39 -1.12 9.25
CA ILE A 265 16.94 -2.02 10.31
C ILE A 265 17.14 -3.46 9.84
N LYS A 266 18.18 -4.16 10.34
CA LYS A 266 17.98 -5.57 10.73
C LYS A 266 16.74 -5.52 11.58
N THR A 267 15.63 -6.08 11.10
CA THR A 267 14.43 -6.23 11.94
C THR A 267 14.93 -6.70 13.28
N ILE A 268 14.87 -5.84 14.30
CA ILE A 268 14.95 -6.31 15.67
C ILE A 268 13.87 -7.39 15.63
N PRO A 269 14.23 -8.68 15.82
CA PRO A 269 13.23 -9.73 15.78
C PRO A 269 12.08 -9.20 16.62
N PRO A 270 10.82 -9.24 16.12
CA PRO A 270 9.69 -8.79 16.93
C PRO A 270 9.95 -9.40 18.28
N SER A 271 10.15 -8.56 19.31
CA SER A 271 10.53 -9.05 20.64
C SER A 271 9.60 -10.21 20.84
N GLU A 272 10.12 -11.43 20.85
CA GLU A 272 9.25 -12.57 21.05
C GLU A 272 8.52 -12.19 22.32
N SER A 273 7.19 -12.16 22.29
CA SER A 273 6.41 -12.05 23.51
C SER A 273 6.51 -13.38 24.27
N ASN A 274 7.74 -13.90 24.35
CA ASN A 274 8.25 -14.86 25.31
C ASN A 274 8.94 -14.10 26.47
N GLY A 275 8.94 -12.77 26.46
CA GLY A 275 8.89 -12.03 27.71
C GLY A 275 7.49 -12.23 28.29
N GLU A 276 7.41 -12.81 29.49
CA GLU A 276 6.18 -12.85 30.28
C GLU A 276 5.48 -11.50 30.14
N ILE A 277 4.25 -11.51 29.61
CA ILE A 277 3.34 -10.39 29.74
C ILE A 277 3.14 -10.26 31.24
N PHE A 278 3.92 -9.36 31.86
CA PHE A 278 4.24 -9.29 33.29
C PHE A 278 5.33 -10.28 33.77
N SER A 279 6.59 -9.87 33.67
CA SER A 279 7.61 -10.33 34.63
C SER A 279 7.57 -9.36 35.82
N PRO A 280 7.02 -9.73 36.99
CA PRO A 280 7.21 -8.92 38.18
C PRO A 280 8.71 -8.78 38.35
N GLN A 281 9.21 -7.55 38.44
CA GLN A 281 10.60 -7.29 38.78
C GLN A 281 11.01 -8.29 39.85
N THR A 282 11.91 -9.23 39.54
CA THR A 282 12.57 -10.03 40.57
C THR A 282 13.06 -8.99 41.55
N PRO A 283 12.56 -8.98 42.80
CA PRO A 283 12.88 -7.92 43.73
C PRO A 283 14.40 -7.88 43.78
N THR A 284 14.95 -6.73 43.39
CA THR A 284 16.35 -6.42 43.67
C THR A 284 16.52 -6.80 45.14
N PRO A 285 17.45 -7.70 45.52
CA PRO A 285 17.63 -8.07 46.90
C PRO A 285 17.82 -6.76 47.66
N LEU A 286 16.84 -6.41 48.47
CA LEU A 286 16.90 -5.22 49.29
C LEU A 286 18.22 -5.32 50.07
N PRO A 287 19.00 -4.23 50.16
CA PRO A 287 20.00 -4.14 51.20
C PRO A 287 19.31 -4.54 52.50
N THR A 288 19.89 -5.48 53.23
CA THR A 288 19.39 -5.92 54.54
C THR A 288 18.94 -4.69 55.32
N ALA A 289 17.63 -4.58 55.54
CA ALA A 289 17.07 -3.47 56.30
C ALA A 289 17.69 -3.53 57.70
N GLU A 290 18.43 -2.48 58.05
CA GLU A 290 18.72 -2.18 59.45
C GLU A 290 17.40 -2.12 60.24
N PRO A 291 17.40 -2.50 61.52
CA PRO A 291 16.18 -2.72 62.28
C PRO A 291 15.25 -1.51 62.18
N THR A 292 14.03 -1.79 61.72
CA THR A 292 12.90 -0.87 61.62
C THR A 292 12.77 -0.07 62.91
N ILE A 293 13.13 1.22 62.86
CA ILE A 293 12.54 2.19 63.77
C ILE A 293 11.09 2.30 63.33
N ALA A 294 10.19 1.83 64.20
CA ALA A 294 8.76 2.08 64.08
C ALA A 294 8.55 3.59 63.89
N SER A 295 8.28 4.02 62.65
CA SER A 295 7.83 5.38 62.39
C SER A 295 6.34 5.44 62.73
N THR A 296 6.08 5.88 63.95
CA THR A 296 4.83 6.48 64.37
C THR A 296 4.35 7.49 63.32
N LEU A 297 3.14 7.29 62.80
CA LEU A 297 2.35 8.34 62.16
C LEU A 297 2.24 9.53 63.13
N PRO A 298 2.48 10.78 62.69
CA PRO A 298 1.92 11.92 63.39
C PRO A 298 0.43 12.00 63.03
N ALA A 299 -0.40 12.12 64.07
CA ALA A 299 -1.79 12.52 63.98
C ALA A 299 -1.87 14.01 63.56
N ALA A 300 -1.66 14.29 62.28
CA ALA A 300 -1.92 15.59 61.67
C ALA A 300 -2.97 15.40 60.57
N ALA A 301 -3.93 16.32 60.47
CA ALA A 301 -4.97 16.28 59.45
C ALA A 301 -4.32 16.26 58.05
N PRO A 302 -4.88 15.51 57.07
CA PRO A 302 -4.38 15.54 55.71
C PRO A 302 -4.45 16.98 55.16
N THR A 303 -3.41 17.46 54.50
CA THR A 303 -3.36 18.79 53.87
C THR A 303 -2.95 18.67 52.40
N TRP A 304 -3.13 19.73 51.62
CA TRP A 304 -2.77 19.74 50.19
C TRP A 304 -1.31 19.35 49.97
N ASP A 305 -0.40 20.01 50.71
CA ASP A 305 1.05 19.78 50.62
C ASP A 305 1.48 18.43 51.23
N ALA A 306 0.70 17.88 52.18
CA ALA A 306 0.98 16.62 52.85
C ALA A 306 0.46 15.36 52.12
N GLY A 307 0.02 15.49 50.86
CA GLY A 307 -0.23 14.34 49.98
C GLY A 307 -1.52 14.40 49.17
N ILE A 308 -2.47 15.27 49.53
CA ILE A 308 -3.72 15.41 48.75
C ILE A 308 -3.39 15.93 47.33
N GLY A 309 -2.52 16.94 47.20
CA GLY A 309 -2.13 17.46 45.89
C GLY A 309 -1.51 16.40 44.97
N ALA A 310 -0.74 15.45 45.52
CA ALA A 310 -0.16 14.34 44.76
C ALA A 310 -1.22 13.36 44.24
N LEU A 311 -2.30 13.14 45.00
CA LEU A 311 -3.44 12.31 44.56
C LEU A 311 -4.16 12.96 43.38
N PHE A 312 -4.42 14.27 43.44
CA PHE A 312 -5.02 15.01 42.31
C PHE A 312 -4.08 15.06 41.10
N GLN A 313 -2.78 15.25 41.32
CA GLN A 313 -1.81 15.27 40.24
C GLN A 313 -1.76 13.94 39.48
N SER A 314 -1.70 12.83 40.21
CA SER A 314 -1.58 11.50 39.61
C SER A 314 -2.82 11.04 38.85
N LYS A 315 -4.03 11.43 39.30
CA LYS A 315 -5.29 10.89 38.75
C LYS A 315 -6.14 11.88 37.97
N CYS A 316 -5.98 13.18 38.21
CA CYS A 316 -6.89 14.19 37.65
C CYS A 316 -6.22 15.09 36.61
N THR A 317 -4.93 15.45 36.77
CA THR A 317 -4.30 16.49 35.93
C THR A 317 -4.00 16.08 34.49
N SER A 318 -4.04 14.79 34.16
CA SER A 318 -3.91 14.31 32.77
C SER A 318 -5.09 14.73 31.89
N CYS A 319 -6.27 14.94 32.49
CA CYS A 319 -7.50 15.32 31.80
C CYS A 319 -8.04 16.68 32.26
N HIS A 320 -7.86 17.05 33.53
CA HIS A 320 -8.36 18.28 34.14
C HIS A 320 -7.21 19.25 34.44
N GLY A 321 -6.96 20.16 33.49
CA GLY A 321 -5.90 21.17 33.58
C GLY A 321 -6.34 22.49 32.94
N SER A 322 -5.39 23.22 32.37
CA SER A 322 -5.62 24.55 31.78
C SER A 322 -6.56 24.57 30.55
N MET A 323 -6.91 23.40 30.00
CA MET A 323 -7.88 23.21 28.92
C MET A 323 -9.02 22.32 29.44
N GLY A 324 -10.24 22.84 29.52
CA GLY A 324 -11.42 22.07 29.96
C GLY A 324 -12.32 22.77 30.97
N GLY A 325 -11.91 23.91 31.53
CA GLY A 325 -12.77 24.71 32.40
C GLY A 325 -12.78 24.29 33.87
N LEU A 326 -11.99 23.29 34.27
CA LEU A 326 -11.65 22.95 35.66
C LEU A 326 -10.16 22.56 35.71
N SER A 327 -9.41 23.13 36.66
CA SER A 327 -8.00 22.81 36.86
C SER A 327 -7.76 22.29 38.28
N LEU A 328 -7.02 21.18 38.38
CA LEU A 328 -6.67 20.52 39.65
C LEU A 328 -5.14 20.44 39.84
N SER A 329 -4.39 21.28 39.12
CA SER A 329 -2.92 21.31 39.15
C SER A 329 -2.32 22.01 40.36
N SER A 330 -3.09 22.85 41.05
CA SER A 330 -2.65 23.57 42.25
C SER A 330 -3.80 23.73 43.24
N TYR A 331 -3.47 23.99 44.52
CA TYR A 331 -4.47 24.22 45.57
C TYR A 331 -5.44 25.35 45.20
N ALA A 332 -4.89 26.48 44.75
CA ALA A 332 -5.65 27.64 44.35
C ALA A 332 -6.61 27.35 43.19
N ASP A 333 -6.17 26.55 42.20
CA ASP A 333 -7.02 26.14 41.08
C ASP A 333 -8.13 25.20 41.52
N ALA A 334 -7.82 24.24 42.40
CA ALA A 334 -8.77 23.26 42.89
C ALA A 334 -9.91 23.88 43.71
N LEU A 335 -9.59 24.86 44.58
CA LEU A 335 -10.61 25.59 45.34
C LEU A 335 -11.37 26.64 44.53
N LYS A 336 -10.75 27.21 43.48
CA LYS A 336 -11.44 28.13 42.58
C LYS A 336 -12.58 27.45 41.82
N GLY A 337 -12.43 26.15 41.55
CA GLY A 337 -13.42 25.37 40.82
C GLY A 337 -13.44 25.67 39.32
N GLY A 338 -14.49 25.22 38.67
CA GLY A 338 -14.64 25.30 37.21
C GLY A 338 -15.65 26.33 36.74
N LYS A 339 -15.98 26.28 35.44
CA LYS A 339 -17.01 27.13 34.82
C LYS A 339 -18.40 26.96 35.46
N ASP A 340 -18.68 25.78 36.00
CA ASP A 340 -19.95 25.43 36.64
C ASP A 340 -19.94 25.67 38.17
N GLY A 341 -18.87 26.27 38.70
CA GLY A 341 -18.72 26.62 40.11
C GLY A 341 -17.71 25.75 40.87
N ALA A 342 -17.73 25.86 42.20
CA ALA A 342 -16.82 25.15 43.10
C ALA A 342 -17.07 23.64 43.07
N VAL A 343 -16.01 22.84 42.90
CA VAL A 343 -16.07 21.37 42.93
C VAL A 343 -15.69 20.77 44.28
N ILE A 344 -15.01 21.57 45.11
CA ILE A 344 -14.64 21.26 46.49
C ILE A 344 -15.30 22.33 47.36
N LEU A 345 -16.12 21.90 48.32
CA LEU A 345 -16.79 22.74 49.31
C LEU A 345 -16.11 22.50 50.67
N PRO A 346 -15.18 23.37 51.11
CA PRO A 346 -14.51 23.20 52.39
C PRO A 346 -15.50 23.06 53.55
N GLY A 347 -15.34 22.01 54.35
CA GLY A 347 -16.22 21.66 55.47
C GLY A 347 -17.47 20.87 55.11
N ASP A 348 -17.68 20.54 53.83
CA ASP A 348 -18.80 19.71 53.36
C ASP A 348 -18.35 18.72 52.27
N ALA A 349 -17.77 17.60 52.71
CA ALA A 349 -17.37 16.54 51.78
C ALA A 349 -18.57 15.89 51.08
N ALA A 350 -19.69 15.71 51.79
CA ALA A 350 -20.88 15.06 51.23
C ALA A 350 -21.57 15.90 50.14
N GLY A 351 -21.54 17.23 50.28
CA GLY A 351 -22.08 18.17 49.29
C GLY A 351 -21.09 18.56 48.18
N SER A 352 -19.80 18.23 48.33
CA SER A 352 -18.77 18.55 47.33
C SER A 352 -19.00 17.77 46.02
N PRO A 353 -19.20 18.45 44.87
CA PRO A 353 -19.47 17.79 43.59
C PRO A 353 -18.41 16.75 43.18
N LEU A 354 -17.14 16.98 43.55
CA LEU A 354 -16.07 16.01 43.34
C LEU A 354 -16.36 14.66 44.03
N VAL A 355 -16.78 14.69 45.30
CA VAL A 355 -17.03 13.48 46.10
C VAL A 355 -18.26 12.77 45.57
N VAL A 356 -19.36 13.49 45.35
CA VAL A 356 -20.61 12.93 44.81
C VAL A 356 -20.37 12.21 43.48
N LEU A 357 -19.57 12.80 42.59
CA LEU A 357 -19.25 12.19 41.29
C LEU A 357 -18.36 10.94 41.44
N GLN A 358 -17.37 10.99 42.31
CA GLN A 358 -16.43 9.88 42.55
C GLN A 358 -17.11 8.69 43.25
N GLU A 359 -18.06 8.93 44.14
CA GLU A 359 -18.88 7.88 44.77
C GLU A 359 -19.83 7.21 43.79
N LYS A 360 -20.38 7.97 42.84
CA LYS A 360 -21.26 7.44 41.80
C LYS A 360 -20.52 6.53 40.81
N GLY A 361 -19.21 6.74 40.62
CA GLY A 361 -18.36 5.93 39.75
C GLY A 361 -18.49 6.24 38.25
N ASP A 362 -19.24 7.29 37.87
CA ASP A 362 -19.50 7.67 36.47
C ASP A 362 -18.34 8.49 35.83
N HIS A 363 -17.13 8.43 36.39
CA HIS A 363 -15.95 9.18 35.90
C HIS A 363 -14.82 8.21 35.47
N PRO A 364 -14.13 8.45 34.33
CA PRO A 364 -13.12 7.52 33.79
C PRO A 364 -11.85 7.37 34.67
N ALA A 365 -11.63 8.30 35.59
CA ALA A 365 -10.59 8.21 36.62
C ALA A 365 -11.25 8.22 38.00
N THR A 366 -11.09 7.13 38.75
CA THR A 366 -11.67 6.97 40.08
C THR A 366 -10.61 6.86 41.18
N PHE A 367 -10.93 7.40 42.35
CA PHE A 367 -10.17 7.11 43.58
C PHE A 367 -10.55 5.73 44.10
N THR A 368 -9.59 5.04 44.71
CA THR A 368 -9.89 3.86 45.54
C THR A 368 -10.70 4.29 46.77
N SER A 369 -11.41 3.36 47.41
CA SER A 369 -12.19 3.66 48.61
C SER A 369 -11.35 4.29 49.72
N GLY A 370 -10.09 3.85 49.91
CA GLY A 370 -9.19 4.45 50.90
C GLY A 370 -8.74 5.87 50.54
N GLU A 371 -8.41 6.11 49.27
CA GLU A 371 -8.03 7.45 48.80
C GLU A 371 -9.20 8.45 48.89
N LEU A 372 -10.41 8.00 48.56
CA LEU A 372 -11.60 8.84 48.62
C LEU A 372 -11.95 9.23 50.06
N GLU A 373 -11.81 8.33 51.03
CA GLU A 373 -12.01 8.65 52.45
C GLU A 373 -10.98 9.65 52.99
N ILE A 374 -9.73 9.57 52.53
CA ILE A 374 -8.70 10.56 52.86
C ILE A 374 -9.07 11.95 52.30
N ILE A 375 -9.58 12.00 51.06
CA ILE A 375 -10.04 13.25 50.43
C ILE A 375 -11.24 13.83 51.17
N LYS A 376 -12.24 13.01 51.54
CA LYS A 376 -13.39 13.47 52.34
C LYS A 376 -12.95 14.05 53.68
N THR A 377 -12.06 13.34 54.38
CA THR A 377 -11.50 13.79 55.67
C THR A 377 -10.79 15.14 55.53
N TRP A 378 -10.04 15.35 54.45
CA TRP A 378 -9.40 16.64 54.14
C TRP A 378 -10.41 17.75 53.85
N ILE A 379 -11.46 17.45 53.07
CA ILE A 379 -12.51 18.43 52.75
C ILE A 379 -13.27 18.83 54.01
N ASP A 380 -13.68 17.86 54.85
CA ASP A 380 -14.38 18.11 56.11
C ASP A 380 -13.51 18.88 57.12
N ALA A 381 -12.19 18.70 57.07
CA ALA A 381 -11.22 19.49 57.84
C ALA A 381 -11.04 20.93 57.32
N GLY A 382 -11.79 21.34 56.29
CA GLY A 382 -11.75 22.69 55.71
C GLY A 382 -10.84 22.83 54.50
N ALA A 383 -10.49 21.72 53.83
CA ALA A 383 -9.63 21.69 52.65
C ALA A 383 -8.34 22.50 52.84
N LEU A 384 -7.56 22.17 53.87
CA LEU A 384 -6.37 22.93 54.26
C LEU A 384 -5.22 22.80 53.24
N GLU A 385 -4.55 23.91 52.95
CA GLU A 385 -3.37 23.93 52.06
C GLU A 385 -2.14 23.31 52.75
N LYS A 386 -1.90 23.67 54.01
CA LYS A 386 -0.68 23.33 54.77
C LYS A 386 -0.98 22.57 56.03
#